data_AF-A0A8H4EUX9-F1
#
_entry.id   AF-A0A8H4EUX9-F1
#
_cell.length_a   1.000
_cell.length_b   1.000
_cell.length_c   1.000
_cell.angle_alpha   90.00
_cell.angle_beta   90.00
_cell.angle_gamma   90.00
#
_symmetry.space_group_name_H-M   'P 1'
#
loop_
_entity.id
_entity.type
_entity.pdbx_description
1 polymer ?
#
loop_
_entity_poly.entity_id
_entity_poly.type
_entity_poly.pdbx_seq_one_letter_code
_entity_poly.pdbx_strand_id
1 'polypeptide(L)'
;MKLNSSMLENRSQCIIAVGKTGNGKSLTGNIFGARDAKVGNLSTSQTSKVTIYDIGNDNFYVDTPGFDDSDETKCDDDIARLIFRALSDKKIYSITTILWFVSTGIRATTSFKREARFIESLARDHDGNVWDNTIIVTKGDKIENGPREAAKEIAKNEYDMKRKRCIQLPDRDDLLEKTNDLAILLFESLPSTSIYVELNLSNDELNKYNIFKKSEPNLILAKYNVLMKEHFMHPIKINFRKVKCLNCPEETDPRLAIPECHLEAESFHPETYKTHIYKLICAHPNNLERYHIDSLKTYHLDSYTFIHTGRPIDSQTDLNFAQCLIRAITFGSINPMIPGYWDCCRKVLSSRGCEKVLSCCQKNDDDDGCRNEYKCCGGGLYSKGCEERYRCCDRPRTSEGCQYIYDVCKHKAGEQPCCVICKNCNQTIDKKGCKMRCRNCKESQTIKGCIKVAHNFDFS
;
A
#
# COMPACT_ATOMS: atom_id res chain seq x y z
N MET A 1 -7.96 8.32 59.84
CA MET A 1 -6.80 7.41 59.90
C MET A 1 -5.55 8.28 59.69
N LYS A 2 -4.75 8.53 60.74
CA LYS A 2 -3.51 9.32 60.61
C LYS A 2 -2.47 8.45 59.91
N LEU A 3 -2.11 8.78 58.67
CA LEU A 3 -0.98 8.14 57.99
C LEU A 3 0.32 8.59 58.67
N ASN A 4 1.15 7.61 59.04
CA ASN A 4 2.47 7.84 59.61
C ASN A 4 3.36 8.61 58.62
N SER A 5 4.03 9.66 59.11
CA SER A 5 4.93 10.53 58.33
C SER A 5 6.06 9.75 57.62
N SER A 6 6.45 8.57 58.13
CA SER A 6 7.48 7.71 57.53
C SER A 6 7.04 6.90 56.31
N MET A 7 5.73 6.82 56.00
CA MET A 7 5.25 6.17 54.76
C MET A 7 5.15 7.13 53.56
N LEU A 8 5.24 8.44 53.78
CA LEU A 8 5.31 9.45 52.73
C LEU A 8 6.75 9.65 52.19
N GLU A 9 7.76 9.30 52.98
CA GLU A 9 9.19 9.53 52.65
C GLU A 9 9.76 8.58 51.57
N ASN A 10 9.04 7.51 51.19
CA ASN A 10 9.49 6.51 50.21
C ASN A 10 8.63 6.45 48.92
N ARG A 11 7.88 7.51 48.59
CA ARG A 11 7.13 7.56 47.33
C ARG A 11 7.90 8.37 46.29
N SER A 12 8.32 7.70 45.21
CA SER A 12 8.89 8.33 44.02
C SER A 12 7.94 9.40 43.48
N GLN A 13 8.44 10.62 43.33
CA GLN A 13 7.71 11.77 42.84
C GLN A 13 8.02 12.01 41.37
N CYS A 14 7.00 12.28 40.55
CA CYS A 14 7.22 12.78 39.19
C CYS A 14 6.47 14.11 39.01
N ILE A 15 7.22 15.18 38.74
CA ILE A 15 6.70 16.53 38.52
C ILE A 15 6.83 16.85 37.03
N ILE A 16 5.73 17.24 36.37
CA ILE A 16 5.75 17.71 34.99
C ILE A 16 5.50 19.21 34.96
N ALA A 17 6.38 19.97 34.29
CA ALA A 17 6.22 21.41 34.09
C ALA A 17 5.63 21.69 32.71
N VAL A 18 4.48 22.36 32.66
CA VAL A 18 3.72 22.69 31.45
C VAL A 18 3.59 24.22 31.35
N GLY A 19 3.65 24.80 30.15
CA GLY A 19 3.43 26.24 29.94
C GLY A 19 4.34 26.84 28.88
N LYS A 20 4.17 28.13 28.58
CA LYS A 20 4.96 28.84 27.56
C LYS A 20 6.44 28.98 27.89
N THR A 21 7.23 29.26 26.86
CA THR A 21 8.63 29.64 27.02
C THR A 21 8.76 30.96 27.75
N GLY A 22 9.78 31.04 28.61
CA GLY A 22 9.97 32.19 29.49
C GLY A 22 9.11 32.23 30.76
N ASN A 23 8.17 31.29 30.97
CA ASN A 23 7.33 31.25 32.18
C ASN A 23 8.00 30.66 33.43
N GLY A 24 9.28 30.26 33.34
CA GLY A 24 10.07 29.84 34.52
C GLY A 24 10.05 28.34 34.83
N LYS A 25 9.69 27.48 33.87
CA LYS A 25 9.74 26.01 33.99
C LYS A 25 11.13 25.50 34.37
N SER A 26 12.16 25.83 33.59
CA SER A 26 13.53 25.35 33.83
C SER A 26 14.15 25.96 35.10
N LEU A 27 13.82 27.21 35.43
CA LEU A 27 14.21 27.84 36.70
C LEU A 27 13.65 27.05 37.89
N THR A 28 12.37 26.67 37.82
CA THR A 28 11.73 25.87 38.88
C THR A 28 12.33 24.47 38.95
N GLY A 29 12.73 23.88 37.83
CA GLY A 29 13.49 22.62 37.81
C GLY A 29 14.78 22.71 38.64
N ASN A 30 15.55 23.79 38.50
CA ASN A 30 16.74 24.01 39.32
C ASN A 30 16.44 24.09 40.81
N ILE A 31 15.31 24.70 41.19
CA ILE A 31 14.84 24.76 42.58
C ILE A 31 14.55 23.37 43.14
N PHE A 32 13.99 22.48 42.31
CA PHE A 32 13.78 21.07 42.67
C PHE A 32 15.05 20.22 42.65
N GLY A 33 16.19 20.74 42.18
CA GLY A 33 17.46 20.02 42.15
C GLY A 33 17.88 19.50 40.78
N ALA A 34 17.24 19.92 39.69
CA ALA A 34 17.65 19.60 38.32
C ALA A 34 18.90 20.40 37.91
N ARG A 35 20.05 20.14 38.53
CA ARG A 35 21.28 20.97 38.51
C ARG A 35 21.87 21.31 37.12
N ASP A 36 21.39 20.68 36.05
CA ASP A 36 21.80 20.91 34.65
C ASP A 36 20.72 21.55 33.77
N ALA A 37 19.59 22.02 34.33
CA ALA A 37 18.54 22.66 33.56
C ALA A 37 18.99 24.07 33.09
N LYS A 38 19.28 24.20 31.79
CA LYS A 38 19.71 25.47 31.17
C LYS A 38 18.63 26.54 31.28
N VAL A 39 18.86 27.57 32.10
CA VAL A 39 17.98 28.74 32.21
C VAL A 39 18.38 29.75 31.14
N GLY A 40 17.60 29.86 30.06
CA GLY A 40 17.80 30.86 29.01
C GLY A 40 17.08 32.18 29.32
N ASN A 41 17.81 33.30 29.31
CA ASN A 41 17.28 34.68 29.41
C ASN A 41 17.09 35.36 28.04
N LEU A 42 17.17 34.62 26.93
CA LEU A 42 17.12 35.16 25.58
C LEU A 42 15.94 34.54 24.82
N SER A 43 15.30 35.36 24.00
CA SER A 43 14.14 35.09 23.14
C SER A 43 14.38 34.04 22.04
N THR A 44 15.29 33.10 22.27
CA THR A 44 15.58 31.95 21.40
C THR A 44 15.33 30.67 22.20
N SER A 45 14.27 29.97 21.84
CA SER A 45 13.86 28.74 22.51
C SER A 45 14.94 27.66 22.39
N GLN A 46 15.48 27.26 23.55
CA GLN A 46 16.49 26.18 23.63
C GLN A 46 15.92 24.83 24.06
N THR A 47 14.62 24.72 24.31
CA THR A 47 13.95 23.46 24.70
C THR A 47 13.15 22.88 23.53
N SER A 48 13.86 22.39 22.51
CA SER A 48 13.25 21.58 21.44
C SER A 48 13.02 20.11 21.82
N LYS A 49 13.32 19.73 23.08
CA LYS A 49 13.25 18.35 23.59
C LYS A 49 12.69 18.31 25.02
N VAL A 50 11.81 17.35 25.29
CA VAL A 50 11.42 16.98 26.66
C VAL A 50 12.64 16.42 27.37
N THR A 51 12.94 16.93 28.57
CA THR A 51 14.08 16.47 29.37
C THR A 51 13.61 16.03 30.75
N ILE A 52 13.99 14.81 31.14
CA ILE A 52 13.72 14.27 32.48
C ILE A 52 15.00 14.39 33.30
N TYR A 53 14.93 15.15 34.38
CA TYR A 53 15.99 15.29 35.37
C TYR A 53 15.70 14.39 36.57
N ASP A 54 16.71 13.64 36.98
CA ASP A 54 16.72 12.97 38.28
C ASP A 54 17.04 14.03 39.34
N ILE A 55 16.09 14.25 40.25
CA ILE A 55 16.21 15.22 41.33
C ILE A 55 16.47 14.55 42.69
N GLY A 56 16.88 13.27 42.67
CA GLY A 56 17.28 12.48 43.84
C GLY A 56 16.13 11.72 44.48
N ASN A 57 16.45 10.63 45.20
CA ASN A 57 15.50 9.75 45.89
C ASN A 57 14.38 9.21 44.98
N ASP A 58 14.74 8.77 43.76
CA ASP A 58 13.79 8.32 42.73
C ASP A 58 12.70 9.36 42.37
N ASN A 59 13.02 10.64 42.55
CA ASN A 59 12.16 11.75 42.15
C ASN A 59 12.62 12.32 40.81
N PHE A 60 11.66 12.74 40.00
CA PHE A 60 11.87 13.20 38.64
C PHE A 60 11.21 14.56 38.39
N TYR A 61 11.93 15.43 37.68
CA TYR A 61 11.39 16.66 37.12
C TYR A 61 11.41 16.60 35.60
N VAL A 62 10.25 16.74 34.97
CA VAL A 62 10.07 16.72 33.52
C VAL A 62 9.89 18.15 33.03
N ASP A 63 10.93 18.67 32.38
CA ASP A 63 10.88 19.98 31.72
C ASP A 63 10.43 19.82 30.27
N THR A 64 9.34 20.50 29.90
CA THR A 64 8.75 20.39 28.56
C THR A 64 9.11 21.59 27.69
N PRO A 65 9.09 21.45 26.35
CA PRO A 65 9.08 22.58 25.42
C PRO A 65 7.97 23.60 25.74
N GLY A 66 8.17 24.87 25.35
CA GLY A 66 7.13 25.89 25.42
C GLY A 66 6.00 25.64 24.42
N PHE A 67 4.76 25.93 24.83
CA PHE A 67 3.56 25.80 23.97
C PHE A 67 3.49 26.83 22.84
N ASP A 68 4.28 27.89 22.92
CA ASP A 68 4.48 28.92 21.92
C ASP A 68 5.63 28.62 20.94
N ASP A 69 6.51 27.67 21.27
CA ASP A 69 7.61 27.20 20.41
C ASP A 69 7.19 26.11 19.42
N SER A 70 5.93 25.65 19.50
CA SER A 70 5.35 24.84 18.44
C SER A 70 5.20 25.74 17.22
N ASP A 71 6.12 25.59 16.27
CA ASP A 71 5.87 25.83 14.84
C ASP A 71 4.41 25.41 14.56
N GLU A 72 3.63 26.16 13.77
CA GLU A 72 2.23 25.82 13.46
C GLU A 72 2.05 24.38 12.90
N THR A 73 3.17 23.73 12.57
CA THR A 73 3.29 22.35 12.11
C THR A 73 3.50 21.28 13.20
N LYS A 74 3.87 21.63 14.45
CA LYS A 74 4.02 20.66 15.56
C LYS A 74 2.73 20.57 16.36
N CYS A 75 2.08 19.41 16.30
CA CYS A 75 0.84 19.15 17.03
C CYS A 75 1.12 18.97 18.54
N ASP A 76 0.23 19.44 19.43
CA ASP A 76 0.35 19.21 20.89
C ASP A 76 0.44 17.71 21.24
N ASP A 77 -0.16 16.85 20.41
CA ASP A 77 -0.06 15.40 20.51
C ASP A 77 1.39 14.89 20.33
N ASP A 78 2.22 15.58 19.55
CA ASP A 78 3.64 15.24 19.41
C ASP A 78 4.40 15.50 20.72
N ILE A 79 4.09 16.60 21.41
CA ILE A 79 4.69 16.92 22.71
C ILE A 79 4.25 15.90 23.76
N ALA A 80 2.94 15.58 23.81
CA ALA A 80 2.42 14.56 24.70
C ALA A 80 3.10 13.20 24.46
N ARG A 81 3.23 12.78 23.19
CA ARG A 81 3.97 11.56 22.82
C ARG A 81 5.41 11.58 23.30
N LEU A 82 6.12 12.71 23.12
CA LEU A 82 7.51 12.83 23.59
C LEU A 82 7.61 12.69 25.11
N ILE A 83 6.67 13.25 25.86
CA ILE A 83 6.58 13.06 27.32
C ILE A 83 6.35 11.60 27.65
N PHE A 84 5.32 10.97 27.07
CA PHE A 84 5.00 9.57 27.34
C PHE A 84 6.15 8.62 27.00
N ARG A 85 6.87 8.86 25.90
CA ARG A 85 8.08 8.10 25.55
C ARG A 85 9.16 8.24 26.60
N ALA A 86 9.47 9.47 26.99
CA ALA A 86 10.50 9.74 28.00
C ALA A 86 10.14 9.08 29.35
N LEU A 87 8.86 9.13 29.77
CA LEU A 87 8.38 8.46 30.98
C LEU A 87 8.47 6.93 30.87
N SER A 88 8.06 6.36 29.74
CA SER A 88 8.15 4.92 29.47
C SER A 88 9.60 4.43 29.51
N ASP A 89 10.53 5.15 28.87
CA ASP A 89 11.96 4.80 28.83
C ASP A 89 12.58 4.81 30.23
N LYS A 90 12.12 5.72 31.10
CA LYS A 90 12.54 5.81 32.51
C LYS A 90 11.72 4.93 33.45
N LYS A 91 10.77 4.13 32.93
CA LYS A 91 9.85 3.28 33.72
C LYS A 91 9.05 4.05 34.78
N ILE A 92 8.65 5.27 34.44
CA ILE A 92 7.81 6.13 35.29
C ILE A 92 6.35 5.93 34.86
N TYR A 93 5.53 5.42 35.78
CA TYR A 93 4.12 5.08 35.51
C TYR A 93 3.13 5.90 36.35
N SER A 94 3.61 6.92 37.05
CA SER A 94 2.77 7.79 37.86
C SER A 94 3.29 9.22 37.85
N ILE A 95 2.41 10.18 37.55
CA ILE A 95 2.68 11.60 37.70
C ILE A 95 2.12 12.04 39.05
N THR A 96 2.97 12.63 39.88
CA THR A 96 2.54 13.13 41.20
C THR A 96 1.95 14.52 41.06
N THR A 97 2.62 15.42 40.33
CA THR A 97 2.20 16.82 40.22
C THR A 97 2.39 17.33 38.80
N ILE A 98 1.42 18.11 38.32
CA ILE A 98 1.57 18.95 37.13
C ILE A 98 1.69 20.41 37.59
N LEU A 99 2.76 21.08 37.20
CA LEU A 99 2.96 22.51 37.42
C LEU A 99 2.62 23.24 36.11
N TRP A 100 1.52 23.98 36.10
CA TRP A 100 1.09 24.76 34.94
C TRP A 100 1.52 26.22 35.06
N PHE A 101 2.57 26.59 34.34
CA PHE A 101 3.18 27.91 34.38
C PHE A 101 2.52 28.89 33.42
N VAL A 102 1.92 29.93 33.98
CA VAL A 102 1.18 30.98 33.27
C VAL A 102 1.79 32.35 33.52
N SER A 103 1.62 33.26 32.55
CA SER A 103 2.08 34.65 32.64
C SER A 103 0.92 35.60 32.50
N THR A 104 1.02 36.77 33.12
CA THR A 104 -0.06 37.75 33.12
C THR A 104 -0.28 38.38 31.75
N GLY A 105 -1.48 38.23 31.15
CA GLY A 105 -1.77 38.83 29.85
C GLY A 105 -3.18 38.58 29.28
N ILE A 106 -3.92 39.66 29.01
CA ILE A 106 -5.33 39.65 28.53
C ILE A 106 -5.51 38.90 27.19
N ARG A 107 -4.46 38.79 26.36
CA ARG A 107 -4.51 38.10 25.06
C ARG A 107 -4.39 36.57 25.15
N ALA A 108 -4.25 36.00 26.34
CA ALA A 108 -3.85 34.59 26.52
C ALA A 108 -5.00 33.58 26.69
N THR A 109 -6.27 34.00 26.71
CA THR A 109 -7.40 33.08 27.02
C THR A 109 -7.48 31.85 26.10
N THR A 110 -7.30 32.02 24.78
CA THR A 110 -7.25 30.88 23.83
C THR A 110 -6.05 29.97 24.09
N SER A 111 -4.91 30.56 24.48
CA SER A 111 -3.71 29.80 24.84
C SER A 111 -3.94 28.99 26.11
N PHE A 112 -4.58 29.57 27.13
CA PHE A 112 -4.89 28.87 28.36
C PHE A 112 -5.82 27.67 28.13
N LYS A 113 -6.81 27.81 27.24
CA LYS A 113 -7.66 26.68 26.84
C LYS A 113 -6.87 25.58 26.13
N ARG A 114 -5.91 25.93 25.26
CA ARG A 114 -5.03 24.97 24.58
C ARG A 114 -4.15 24.22 25.59
N GLU A 115 -3.52 24.94 26.51
CA GLU A 115 -2.68 24.37 27.58
C GLU A 115 -3.50 23.49 28.53
N ALA A 116 -4.72 23.91 28.89
CA ALA A 116 -5.63 23.11 29.71
C ALA A 116 -6.05 21.80 29.02
N ARG A 117 -6.34 21.82 27.71
CA ARG A 117 -6.61 20.59 26.93
C ARG A 117 -5.41 19.66 26.90
N PHE A 118 -4.20 20.21 26.82
CA PHE A 118 -3.00 19.41 26.89
C PHE A 118 -2.86 18.72 28.25
N ILE A 119 -3.11 19.42 29.36
CA ILE A 119 -3.08 18.83 30.71
C ILE A 119 -4.07 17.66 30.81
N GLU A 120 -5.30 17.82 30.33
CA GLU A 120 -6.28 16.72 30.25
C GLU A 120 -5.77 15.54 29.42
N SER A 121 -5.08 15.81 28.30
CA SER A 121 -4.53 14.76 27.44
C SER A 121 -3.48 13.88 28.15
N LEU A 122 -2.74 14.43 29.13
CA LEU A 122 -1.77 13.67 29.93
C LEU A 122 -2.45 12.62 30.83
N ALA A 123 -3.73 12.83 31.14
CA ALA A 123 -4.54 11.99 32.02
C ALA A 123 -5.72 11.33 31.28
N ARG A 124 -5.65 11.19 29.94
CA ARG A 124 -6.75 10.66 29.11
C ARG A 124 -7.26 9.28 29.58
N ASP A 125 -6.33 8.40 29.97
CA ASP A 125 -6.62 7.03 30.44
C ASP A 125 -6.57 6.90 31.98
N HIS A 126 -6.61 8.02 32.69
CA HIS A 126 -6.69 8.08 34.15
C HIS A 126 -8.16 8.19 34.57
N ASP A 127 -8.57 7.34 35.52
CA ASP A 127 -9.94 7.29 36.04
C ASP A 127 -10.26 8.43 37.03
N GLY A 128 -9.24 9.18 37.46
CA GLY A 128 -9.39 10.32 38.36
C GLY A 128 -9.39 11.67 37.64
N ASN A 129 -9.44 12.73 38.44
CA ASN A 129 -9.42 14.10 37.98
C ASN A 129 -7.99 14.65 37.94
N VAL A 130 -7.48 15.02 36.77
CA VAL A 130 -6.10 15.54 36.60
C VAL A 130 -5.83 16.81 37.41
N TRP A 131 -6.88 17.61 37.62
CA TRP A 131 -6.81 18.89 38.32
C TRP A 131 -6.53 18.73 39.82
N ASP A 132 -6.89 17.59 40.43
CA ASP A 132 -6.58 17.28 41.83
C ASP A 132 -5.06 17.22 42.11
N ASN A 133 -4.25 17.12 41.05
CA ASN A 133 -2.79 17.03 41.11
C ASN A 133 -2.11 18.16 40.33
N THR A 134 -2.83 19.24 40.05
CA THR A 134 -2.32 20.38 39.26
C THR A 134 -2.14 21.62 40.14
N ILE A 135 -1.03 22.34 39.95
CA ILE A 135 -0.78 23.67 40.54
C ILE A 135 -0.67 24.68 39.40
N ILE A 136 -1.50 25.73 39.44
CA ILE A 136 -1.40 26.87 38.53
C ILE A 136 -0.34 27.82 39.09
N VAL A 137 0.78 27.95 38.39
CA VAL A 137 1.91 28.78 38.80
C VAL A 137 1.93 30.06 37.97
N THR A 138 1.56 31.19 38.56
CA THR A 138 1.61 32.49 37.90
C THR A 138 2.98 33.14 38.09
N LYS A 139 3.65 33.45 36.99
CA LYS A 139 4.83 34.31 36.96
C LYS A 139 4.38 35.76 37.16
N GLY A 140 4.41 36.22 38.40
CA GLY A 140 3.89 37.53 38.81
C GLY A 140 3.60 37.58 40.31
N ASP A 141 3.17 38.75 40.78
CA ASP A 141 2.77 38.99 42.17
C ASP A 141 1.29 38.68 42.44
N LYS A 142 0.50 38.44 41.38
CA LYS A 142 -0.95 38.23 41.46
C LYS A 142 -1.37 36.97 40.72
N ILE A 143 -2.32 36.25 41.32
CA ILE A 143 -3.00 35.12 40.68
C ILE A 143 -4.02 35.68 39.69
N GLU A 144 -4.07 35.09 38.49
CA GLU A 144 -5.05 35.45 37.48
C GLU A 144 -6.18 34.43 37.45
N ASN A 145 -7.43 34.91 37.33
CA ASN A 145 -8.58 34.01 37.19
C ASN A 145 -8.65 33.38 35.79
N GLY A 146 -8.07 34.00 34.76
CA GLY A 146 -8.14 33.54 33.37
C GLY A 146 -7.73 32.07 33.16
N PRO A 147 -6.55 31.64 33.64
CA PRO A 147 -6.13 30.24 33.61
C PRO A 147 -7.12 29.28 34.28
N ARG A 148 -7.58 29.62 35.49
CA ARG A 148 -8.53 28.80 36.25
C ARG A 148 -9.89 28.69 35.54
N GLU A 149 -10.40 29.78 34.98
CA GLU A 149 -11.66 29.76 34.20
C GLU A 149 -11.52 28.95 32.90
N ALA A 150 -10.38 29.06 32.20
CA ALA A 150 -10.10 28.23 31.03
C ALA A 150 -10.04 26.75 31.39
N ALA A 151 -9.39 26.40 32.51
CA ALA A 151 -9.33 25.03 32.99
C ALA A 151 -10.69 24.50 33.44
N LYS A 152 -11.52 25.28 34.14
CA LYS A 152 -12.90 24.90 34.48
C LYS A 152 -13.72 24.55 33.24
N GLU A 153 -13.64 25.38 32.19
CA GLU A 153 -14.36 25.13 30.95
C GLU A 153 -13.91 23.82 30.28
N ILE A 154 -12.59 23.61 30.16
CA ILE A 154 -12.05 22.40 29.55
C ILE A 154 -12.34 21.15 30.38
N ALA A 155 -12.13 21.21 31.69
CA ALA A 155 -12.40 20.12 32.63
C ALA A 155 -13.86 19.66 32.54
N LYS A 156 -14.80 20.61 32.51
CA LYS A 156 -16.23 20.31 32.40
C LYS A 156 -16.54 19.63 31.07
N ASN A 157 -15.99 20.12 29.95
CA ASN A 157 -16.21 19.52 28.64
C ASN A 157 -15.70 18.08 28.58
N GLU A 158 -14.49 17.80 29.07
CA GLU A 158 -13.91 16.46 29.10
C GLU A 158 -14.68 15.53 30.05
N TYR A 159 -15.07 16.04 31.23
CA TYR A 159 -15.89 15.31 32.19
C TYR A 159 -17.25 14.91 31.60
N ASP A 160 -17.95 15.84 30.94
CA ASP A 160 -19.23 15.57 30.28
C ASP A 160 -19.08 14.54 29.15
N MET A 161 -17.97 14.58 28.39
CA MET A 161 -17.67 13.58 27.37
C MET A 161 -17.41 12.19 28.00
N LYS A 162 -16.65 12.11 29.10
CA LYS A 162 -16.40 10.85 29.81
C LYS A 162 -17.69 10.28 30.41
N ARG A 163 -18.53 11.12 31.02
CA ARG A 163 -19.83 10.74 31.61
C ARG A 163 -20.80 10.15 30.58
N LYS A 164 -20.78 10.64 29.33
CA LYS A 164 -21.57 10.05 28.23
C LYS A 164 -21.10 8.64 27.84
N ARG A 165 -19.83 8.30 28.09
CA ARG A 165 -19.24 7.00 27.76
C ARG A 165 -19.26 6.01 28.93
N CYS A 166 -19.22 6.49 30.18
CA CYS A 166 -19.17 5.69 31.39
C CYS A 166 -20.15 6.24 32.45
N ILE A 167 -21.13 5.43 32.87
CA ILE A 167 -22.27 5.84 33.72
C ILE A 167 -21.87 6.11 35.20
N GLN A 168 -20.66 5.74 35.63
CA GLN A 168 -20.29 5.67 37.06
C GLN A 168 -19.35 6.78 37.56
N LEU A 169 -19.29 7.95 36.90
CA LEU A 169 -18.48 9.06 37.42
C LEU A 169 -19.23 9.81 38.55
N PRO A 170 -18.59 10.06 39.71
CA PRO A 170 -19.20 10.74 40.84
C PRO A 170 -19.45 12.22 40.52
N ASP A 171 -20.67 12.70 40.81
CA ASP A 171 -21.03 14.10 40.59
C ASP A 171 -20.14 15.02 41.45
N ARG A 172 -19.49 15.99 40.81
CA ARG A 172 -18.70 17.04 41.46
C ARG A 172 -19.15 18.39 40.94
N ASP A 173 -19.39 19.32 41.86
CA ASP A 173 -19.80 20.69 41.55
C ASP A 173 -18.64 21.53 41.00
N ASP A 174 -17.43 21.38 41.57
CA ASP A 174 -16.21 22.04 41.10
C ASP A 174 -15.08 21.02 40.85
N LEU A 175 -14.70 20.86 39.58
CA LEU A 175 -13.60 19.99 39.16
C LEU A 175 -12.22 20.58 39.52
N LEU A 176 -12.14 21.84 39.93
CA LEU A 176 -10.88 22.50 40.31
C LEU A 176 -10.80 22.82 41.82
N GLU A 177 -11.68 22.23 42.64
CA GLU A 177 -11.72 22.45 44.09
C GLU A 177 -10.35 22.20 44.75
N LYS A 178 -9.64 21.16 44.31
CA LYS A 178 -8.32 20.76 44.85
C LYS A 178 -7.13 21.34 44.08
N THR A 179 -7.37 22.06 42.99
CA THR A 179 -6.30 22.71 42.23
C THR A 179 -5.72 23.84 43.07
N ASN A 180 -4.40 23.86 43.24
CA ASN A 180 -3.73 24.93 43.98
C ASN A 180 -3.30 26.06 43.05
N ASP A 181 -3.27 27.29 43.54
CA ASP A 181 -2.70 28.45 42.84
C ASP A 181 -1.46 28.96 43.58
N LEU A 182 -0.44 29.34 42.83
CA LEU A 182 0.81 29.88 43.36
C LEU A 182 1.31 31.03 42.47
N ALA A 183 1.36 32.24 43.03
CA ALA A 183 2.09 33.33 42.41
C ALA A 183 3.57 33.27 42.83
N ILE A 184 4.49 33.48 41.90
CA ILE A 184 5.93 33.62 42.19
C ILE A 184 6.46 34.79 41.37
N LEU A 185 7.07 35.74 42.06
CA LEU A 185 7.84 36.81 41.44
C LEU A 185 9.27 36.82 42.00
N LEU A 186 10.26 36.85 41.13
CA LEU A 186 11.63 37.01 41.57
C LEU A 186 11.92 38.48 41.82
N PHE A 187 12.50 38.80 42.98
CA PHE A 187 12.87 40.16 43.34
C PHE A 187 13.79 40.79 42.29
N GLU A 188 14.74 40.02 41.75
CA GLU A 188 15.68 40.46 40.71
C GLU A 188 15.03 40.66 39.33
N SER A 189 13.74 40.32 39.18
CA SER A 189 12.96 40.61 37.96
C SER A 189 12.09 41.86 38.08
N LEU A 190 12.06 42.50 39.24
CA LEU A 190 11.32 43.73 39.46
C LEU A 190 12.02 44.93 38.78
N PRO A 191 11.26 45.87 38.19
CA PRO A 191 11.83 47.13 37.71
C PRO A 191 12.34 47.96 38.90
N SER A 192 13.30 48.85 38.64
CA SER A 192 13.85 49.75 39.67
C SER A 192 12.78 50.68 40.28
N THR A 193 11.68 50.91 39.58
CA THR A 193 10.51 51.70 40.01
C THR A 193 9.48 50.88 40.79
N SER A 194 9.78 49.63 41.14
CA SER A 194 8.86 48.81 41.91
C SER A 194 8.83 49.26 43.36
N ILE A 195 7.63 49.37 43.94
CA ILE A 195 7.44 49.72 45.35
C ILE A 195 8.22 48.78 46.30
N TYR A 196 8.40 47.51 45.93
CA TYR A 196 9.15 46.55 46.73
C TYR A 196 10.66 46.79 46.71
N VAL A 197 11.18 47.42 45.65
CA VAL A 197 12.60 47.82 45.54
C VAL A 197 12.83 49.12 46.32
N GLU A 198 11.90 50.08 46.23
CA GLU A 198 11.98 51.36 46.92
C GLU A 198 11.88 51.23 48.45
N LEU A 199 11.01 50.34 48.94
CA LEU A 199 10.76 50.14 50.37
C LEU A 199 11.85 49.36 51.12
N ASN A 200 12.84 48.79 50.41
CA ASN A 200 13.93 47.98 50.97
C ASN A 200 13.47 46.96 52.03
N LEU A 201 12.39 46.24 51.71
CA LEU A 201 11.76 45.28 52.61
C LEU A 201 12.70 44.11 52.95
N SER A 202 12.53 43.56 54.16
CA SER A 202 13.22 42.32 54.55
C SER A 202 12.71 41.13 53.72
N ASN A 203 13.49 40.04 53.70
CA ASN A 203 13.12 38.82 52.97
C ASN A 203 11.78 38.26 53.47
N ASP A 204 11.56 38.24 54.78
CA ASP A 204 10.32 37.74 55.37
C ASP A 204 9.10 38.58 54.99
N GLU A 205 9.27 39.89 54.80
CA GLU A 205 8.22 40.77 54.32
C GLU A 205 7.93 40.55 52.83
N LEU A 206 8.96 40.43 51.99
CA LEU A 206 8.80 40.12 50.56
C LEU A 206 8.07 38.78 50.34
N ASN A 207 8.40 37.76 51.14
CA ASN A 207 7.83 36.43 51.05
C ASN A 207 6.32 36.39 51.34
N LYS A 208 5.80 37.32 52.14
CA LYS A 208 4.35 37.51 52.38
C LYS A 208 3.61 37.93 51.11
N TYR A 209 4.29 38.61 50.20
CA TYR A 209 3.77 39.02 48.89
C TYR A 209 4.13 38.05 47.76
N ASN A 210 4.65 36.86 48.10
CA ASN A 210 5.15 35.87 47.14
C ASN A 210 6.31 36.39 46.25
N ILE A 211 7.10 37.32 46.79
CA ILE A 211 8.30 37.84 46.15
C ILE A 211 9.51 37.18 46.79
N PHE A 212 10.36 36.56 45.98
CA PHE A 212 11.50 35.76 46.45
C PHE A 212 12.80 36.22 45.82
N LYS A 213 13.89 36.16 46.57
CA LYS A 213 15.23 36.36 46.01
C LYS A 213 15.74 35.07 45.37
N LYS A 214 16.47 35.19 44.26
CA LYS A 214 17.11 34.04 43.60
C LYS A 214 18.08 33.29 44.51
N SER A 215 18.65 33.95 45.51
CA SER A 215 19.53 33.35 46.52
C SER A 215 18.78 32.45 47.53
N GLU A 216 17.46 32.39 47.49
CA GLU A 216 16.63 31.69 48.49
C GLU A 216 15.76 30.56 47.88
N PRO A 217 16.34 29.64 47.08
CA PRO A 217 15.56 28.60 46.40
C PRO A 217 14.82 27.69 47.39
N ASN A 218 15.36 27.48 48.60
CA ASN A 218 14.76 26.62 49.63
C ASN A 218 13.39 27.14 50.11
N LEU A 219 13.17 28.47 50.14
CA LEU A 219 11.89 29.04 50.55
C LEU A 219 10.80 28.82 49.49
N ILE A 220 11.19 28.91 48.21
CA ILE A 220 10.30 28.59 47.08
C ILE A 220 9.96 27.10 47.09
N LEU A 221 10.97 26.24 47.29
CA LEU A 221 10.79 24.79 47.38
C LEU A 221 9.84 24.41 48.54
N ALA A 222 9.98 25.06 49.71
CA ALA A 222 9.10 24.84 50.85
C ALA A 222 7.63 25.13 50.51
N LYS A 223 7.33 26.21 49.75
CA LYS A 223 5.96 26.49 49.30
C LYS A 223 5.42 25.39 48.40
N TYR A 224 6.20 24.94 47.42
CA TYR A 224 5.78 23.82 46.57
C TYR A 224 5.51 22.55 47.37
N ASN A 225 6.37 22.20 48.33
CA ASN A 225 6.19 21.00 49.15
C ASN A 225 4.90 21.03 49.98
N VAL A 226 4.49 22.21 50.47
CA VAL A 226 3.21 22.37 51.18
C VAL A 226 2.03 22.10 50.23
N LEU A 227 2.05 22.68 49.04
CA LEU A 227 0.95 22.53 48.06
C LEU A 227 0.86 21.10 47.50
N MET A 228 2.00 20.42 47.31
CA MET A 228 2.04 19.08 46.76
C MET A 228 1.73 17.97 47.78
N LYS A 229 1.56 18.30 49.06
CA LYS A 229 1.42 17.29 50.13
C LYS A 229 0.28 16.31 49.89
N GLU A 230 -0.86 16.79 49.38
CA GLU A 230 -2.03 15.95 49.10
C GLU A 230 -1.93 15.19 47.78
N HIS A 231 -1.10 15.67 46.85
CA HIS A 231 -0.95 15.06 45.53
C HIS A 231 -0.41 13.63 45.60
N PHE A 232 0.40 13.32 46.62
CA PHE A 232 0.90 11.96 46.86
C PHE A 232 -0.20 10.92 47.14
N MET A 233 -1.41 11.35 47.50
CA MET A 233 -2.53 10.47 47.80
C MET A 233 -3.27 10.03 46.54
N HIS A 234 -3.17 10.81 45.46
CA HIS A 234 -3.95 10.63 44.23
C HIS A 234 -3.09 10.72 42.97
N PRO A 235 -1.94 10.04 42.86
CA PRO A 235 -1.08 10.18 41.68
C PRO A 235 -1.81 9.79 40.40
N ILE A 236 -1.57 10.54 39.33
CA ILE A 236 -2.11 10.28 38.00
C ILE A 236 -1.38 9.06 37.44
N LYS A 237 -2.07 7.92 37.39
CA LYS A 237 -1.52 6.67 36.87
C LYS A 237 -1.45 6.69 35.35
N ILE A 238 -0.28 6.37 34.80
CA ILE A 238 -0.07 6.18 33.36
C ILE A 238 -0.12 4.69 33.07
N ASN A 239 -1.24 4.25 32.51
CA ASN A 239 -1.43 2.86 32.10
C ASN A 239 -1.10 2.71 30.62
N PHE A 240 0.12 2.25 30.29
CA PHE A 240 0.47 1.94 28.91
C PHE A 240 -0.18 0.62 28.49
N ARG A 241 -1.00 0.66 27.43
CA ARG A 241 -1.66 -0.53 26.88
C ARG A 241 -1.06 -0.86 25.53
N LYS A 242 -0.62 -2.09 25.32
CA LYS A 242 -0.22 -2.53 23.98
C LYS A 242 -1.47 -2.82 23.17
N VAL A 243 -1.67 -2.06 22.10
CA VAL A 243 -2.79 -2.21 21.19
C VAL A 243 -2.24 -2.42 19.80
N LYS A 244 -2.83 -3.38 19.07
CA LYS A 244 -2.41 -3.67 17.70
C LYS A 244 -3.03 -2.67 16.74
N CYS A 245 -2.23 -2.15 15.81
CA CYS A 245 -2.74 -1.35 14.71
C CYS A 245 -3.40 -2.24 13.65
N LEU A 246 -4.58 -1.86 13.16
CA LEU A 246 -5.29 -2.51 12.06
C LEU A 246 -4.66 -2.19 10.69
N ASN A 247 -3.93 -1.08 10.58
CA ASN A 247 -3.34 -0.59 9.33
C ASN A 247 -1.88 -1.05 9.13
N CYS A 248 -1.16 -1.41 10.18
CA CYS A 248 0.24 -1.85 10.10
C CYS A 248 0.58 -2.88 11.20
N PRO A 249 1.72 -3.57 11.11
CA PRO A 249 2.13 -4.56 12.12
C PRO A 249 2.50 -3.99 13.50
N GLU A 250 2.43 -2.67 13.71
CA GLU A 250 2.81 -2.03 14.96
C GLU A 250 1.87 -2.43 16.11
N GLU A 251 2.45 -2.81 17.24
CA GLU A 251 1.76 -3.14 18.49
C GLU A 251 2.40 -2.35 19.63
N THR A 252 1.74 -1.26 20.03
CA THR A 252 2.27 -0.30 21.01
C THR A 252 1.12 0.44 21.69
N ASP A 253 1.44 1.30 22.66
CA ASP A 253 0.46 2.25 23.18
C ASP A 253 0.16 3.34 22.13
N PRO A 254 -1.11 3.61 21.82
CA PRO A 254 -1.48 4.63 20.83
C PRO A 254 -0.83 6.01 21.06
N ARG A 255 -0.53 6.37 22.31
CA ARG A 255 0.13 7.63 22.66
C ARG A 255 1.64 7.60 22.43
N LEU A 256 2.24 6.41 22.34
CA LEU A 256 3.66 6.20 22.05
C LEU A 256 3.92 5.98 20.56
N ALA A 257 2.92 5.54 19.80
CA ALA A 257 2.98 5.36 18.36
C ALA A 257 3.44 6.63 17.67
N ILE A 258 4.30 6.49 16.67
CA ILE A 258 4.59 7.59 15.76
C ILE A 258 3.29 8.02 15.04
N PRO A 259 3.18 9.24 14.50
CA PRO A 259 1.93 9.70 13.89
C PRO A 259 1.47 8.88 12.67
N GLU A 260 2.37 8.13 12.03
CA GLU A 260 2.17 7.54 10.71
C GLU A 260 2.58 6.07 10.70
N CYS A 261 1.75 5.22 10.10
CA CYS A 261 2.01 3.79 9.96
C CYS A 261 3.26 3.50 9.12
N HIS A 262 4.08 2.54 9.56
CA HIS A 262 5.17 1.99 8.75
C HIS A 262 4.71 0.76 7.98
N LEU A 263 4.62 0.86 6.64
CA LEU A 263 4.17 -0.25 5.79
C LEU A 263 5.36 -1.07 5.26
N GLU A 264 5.15 -2.40 5.19
CA GLU A 264 6.13 -3.38 4.72
C GLU A 264 6.74 -3.00 3.37
N ALA A 265 8.07 -3.12 3.28
CA ALA A 265 8.80 -2.88 2.05
C ALA A 265 8.72 -4.11 1.14
N GLU A 266 8.50 -3.90 -0.16
CA GLU A 266 8.66 -4.93 -1.18
C GLU A 266 9.90 -4.64 -2.01
N SER A 267 10.61 -5.71 -2.40
CA SER A 267 11.70 -5.61 -3.35
C SER A 267 11.15 -5.52 -4.77
N PHE A 268 11.66 -4.62 -5.59
CA PHE A 268 11.29 -4.46 -7.00
C PHE A 268 12.49 -4.13 -7.90
N HIS A 269 12.31 -4.29 -9.21
CA HIS A 269 13.28 -3.90 -10.24
C HIS A 269 12.81 -2.59 -10.90
N PRO A 270 13.52 -1.46 -10.74
CA PRO A 270 13.03 -0.12 -11.11
C PRO A 270 13.07 0.15 -12.62
N GLU A 271 14.15 -0.24 -13.27
CA GLU A 271 14.36 -0.06 -14.70
C GLU A 271 14.61 -1.41 -15.33
N THR A 272 13.75 -1.77 -16.28
CA THR A 272 13.85 -3.04 -16.97
C THR A 272 13.94 -2.86 -18.48
N TYR A 273 14.65 -3.76 -19.15
CA TYR A 273 14.68 -3.85 -20.60
C TYR A 273 14.35 -5.28 -21.04
N LYS A 274 13.80 -5.40 -22.24
CA LYS A 274 13.49 -6.70 -22.82
C LYS A 274 14.69 -7.18 -23.63
N THR A 275 15.17 -8.38 -23.35
CA THR A 275 16.18 -9.06 -24.19
C THR A 275 15.95 -10.57 -24.20
N HIS A 276 16.67 -11.30 -25.03
CA HIS A 276 16.81 -12.75 -24.92
C HIS A 276 18.13 -13.05 -24.19
N ILE A 277 18.06 -13.82 -23.10
CA ILE A 277 19.25 -14.20 -22.30
C ILE A 277 19.87 -15.53 -22.74
N TYR A 278 19.23 -16.18 -23.69
CA TYR A 278 19.49 -17.54 -24.09
C TYR A 278 20.47 -17.60 -25.26
N LYS A 279 21.05 -18.77 -25.50
CA LYS A 279 22.05 -18.92 -26.55
C LYS A 279 21.34 -19.05 -27.89
N LEU A 280 21.82 -18.31 -28.89
CA LEU A 280 21.37 -18.47 -30.25
C LEU A 280 21.94 -19.76 -30.84
N ILE A 281 21.06 -20.63 -31.33
CA ILE A 281 21.40 -21.90 -31.97
C ILE A 281 20.78 -21.96 -33.36
N CYS A 282 21.44 -22.66 -34.28
CA CYS A 282 20.88 -22.92 -35.61
C CYS A 282 20.04 -24.19 -35.57
N ALA A 283 18.73 -24.09 -35.80
CA ALA A 283 17.80 -25.22 -35.74
C ALA A 283 16.69 -25.12 -36.80
N HIS A 284 15.98 -26.23 -37.01
CA HIS A 284 14.77 -26.26 -37.83
C HIS A 284 13.53 -26.08 -36.92
N PRO A 285 12.80 -24.95 -37.01
CA PRO A 285 11.69 -24.66 -36.10
C PRO A 285 10.39 -25.39 -36.46
N ASN A 286 10.25 -25.86 -37.70
CA ASN A 286 9.07 -26.60 -38.15
C ASN A 286 9.33 -28.10 -38.16
N ASN A 287 8.27 -28.86 -37.93
CA ASN A 287 8.30 -30.33 -37.97
C ASN A 287 8.62 -30.84 -39.38
N LEU A 288 9.20 -32.04 -39.41
CA LEU A 288 9.37 -32.81 -40.64
C LEU A 288 8.00 -33.07 -41.28
N GLU A 289 7.94 -32.92 -42.59
CA GLU A 289 6.81 -33.39 -43.39
C GLU A 289 7.25 -34.46 -44.36
N ARG A 290 6.30 -35.34 -44.68
CA ARG A 290 6.49 -36.37 -45.69
C ARG A 290 6.03 -35.84 -47.03
N TYR A 291 6.89 -35.95 -48.03
CA TYR A 291 6.60 -35.55 -49.40
C TYR A 291 7.09 -36.60 -50.40
N HIS A 292 6.61 -36.48 -51.63
CA HIS A 292 7.11 -37.25 -52.77
C HIS A 292 8.01 -36.33 -53.58
N ILE A 293 9.24 -36.77 -53.86
CA ILE A 293 10.21 -35.98 -54.64
C ILE A 293 9.76 -35.86 -56.09
N ASP A 294 9.22 -36.94 -56.64
CA ASP A 294 8.86 -37.01 -58.05
C ASP A 294 7.39 -36.70 -58.32
N SER A 295 7.11 -36.28 -59.56
CA SER A 295 5.76 -36.02 -60.02
C SER A 295 4.92 -37.30 -60.15
N LEU A 296 3.60 -37.12 -60.03
CA LEU A 296 2.62 -38.13 -60.38
C LEU A 296 2.76 -38.45 -61.87
N LYS A 297 2.88 -39.74 -62.18
CA LYS A 297 2.64 -40.22 -63.54
C LYS A 297 1.24 -40.78 -63.62
N THR A 298 0.57 -40.43 -64.71
CA THR A 298 -0.70 -41.03 -65.10
C THR A 298 -0.41 -42.32 -65.86
N TYR A 299 -1.20 -43.34 -65.61
CA TYR A 299 -1.13 -44.60 -66.35
C TYR A 299 -2.53 -45.21 -66.50
N HIS A 300 -2.71 -46.04 -67.52
CA HIS A 300 -3.90 -46.88 -67.68
C HIS A 300 -3.59 -48.31 -67.26
N LEU A 301 -4.61 -49.08 -66.87
CA LEU A 301 -4.46 -50.54 -66.86
C LEU A 301 -4.68 -51.05 -68.27
N ASP A 302 -3.79 -51.93 -68.73
CA ASP A 302 -3.84 -52.61 -70.04
C ASP A 302 -5.08 -53.53 -70.15
N SER A 303 -6.26 -52.93 -70.22
CA SER A 303 -7.58 -53.57 -70.25
C SER A 303 -8.54 -52.70 -71.07
N TYR A 304 -9.28 -53.32 -72.00
CA TYR A 304 -10.11 -52.59 -72.98
C TYR A 304 -11.54 -53.11 -73.03
N THR A 305 -12.48 -52.21 -73.30
CA THR A 305 -13.92 -52.44 -73.49
C THR A 305 -14.40 -51.75 -74.77
N PHE A 306 -15.52 -52.21 -75.33
CA PHE A 306 -16.10 -51.63 -76.55
C PHE A 306 -17.41 -50.91 -76.25
N ILE A 307 -17.54 -49.65 -76.65
CA ILE A 307 -18.74 -48.80 -76.43
C ILE A 307 -19.30 -48.25 -77.76
N HIS A 308 -20.54 -47.78 -77.75
CA HIS A 308 -21.13 -46.98 -78.85
C HIS A 308 -21.16 -45.51 -78.43
N THR A 309 -20.58 -44.62 -79.22
CA THR A 309 -20.51 -43.16 -78.96
C THR A 309 -21.69 -42.39 -79.57
N GLY A 310 -22.46 -43.04 -80.43
CA GLY A 310 -23.60 -42.48 -81.13
C GLY A 310 -24.91 -42.48 -80.34
N ARG A 311 -25.92 -41.75 -80.82
CA ARG A 311 -27.28 -41.83 -80.26
C ARG A 311 -28.07 -42.98 -80.88
N PRO A 312 -28.99 -43.61 -80.12
CA PRO A 312 -29.96 -44.53 -80.71
C PRO A 312 -30.98 -43.73 -81.51
N ILE A 313 -31.21 -44.09 -82.78
CA ILE A 313 -32.23 -43.48 -83.64
C ILE A 313 -33.40 -44.46 -83.76
N ASP A 314 -34.60 -44.01 -83.36
CA ASP A 314 -35.84 -44.78 -83.43
C ASP A 314 -36.76 -44.17 -84.51
N SER A 315 -37.20 -44.98 -85.48
CA SER A 315 -37.71 -44.48 -86.77
C SER A 315 -39.20 -44.05 -86.77
N GLN A 316 -39.74 -43.51 -85.66
CA GLN A 316 -41.20 -43.31 -85.51
C GLN A 316 -41.72 -41.88 -85.33
N THR A 317 -40.91 -40.84 -85.40
CA THR A 317 -41.39 -39.46 -85.17
C THR A 317 -40.75 -38.50 -86.15
N ASP A 318 -41.40 -38.22 -87.29
CA ASP A 318 -41.29 -36.97 -88.08
C ASP A 318 -42.05 -37.06 -89.43
N LEU A 319 -43.37 -37.28 -89.39
CA LEU A 319 -44.21 -37.09 -90.59
C LEU A 319 -45.43 -36.23 -90.25
N ASN A 320 -45.51 -35.09 -90.94
CA ASN A 320 -46.54 -34.05 -90.82
C ASN A 320 -47.92 -34.61 -91.20
N PHE A 321 -48.99 -34.22 -90.49
CA PHE A 321 -50.35 -34.80 -90.61
C PHE A 321 -50.88 -34.82 -92.07
N ALA A 322 -50.50 -33.83 -92.87
CA ALA A 322 -50.86 -33.74 -94.29
C ALA A 322 -50.25 -34.86 -95.17
N GLN A 323 -49.08 -35.42 -94.81
CA GLN A 323 -48.43 -36.50 -95.55
C GLN A 323 -48.97 -37.89 -95.19
N CYS A 324 -49.48 -38.08 -93.97
CA CYS A 324 -50.22 -39.29 -93.60
C CYS A 324 -51.57 -39.38 -94.31
N LEU A 325 -52.27 -38.26 -94.52
CA LEU A 325 -53.57 -38.22 -95.21
C LEU A 325 -53.46 -38.62 -96.69
N ILE A 326 -52.40 -38.19 -97.39
CA ILE A 326 -52.18 -38.54 -98.80
C ILE A 326 -51.90 -40.05 -98.96
N ARG A 327 -51.13 -40.66 -98.05
CA ARG A 327 -50.84 -42.10 -98.09
C ARG A 327 -52.03 -42.99 -97.71
N ALA A 328 -52.91 -42.54 -96.82
CA ALA A 328 -54.12 -43.28 -96.46
C ALA A 328 -55.14 -43.38 -97.60
N ILE A 329 -55.16 -42.40 -98.52
CA ILE A 329 -56.12 -42.38 -99.65
C ILE A 329 -55.57 -43.12 -100.88
N THR A 330 -54.24 -43.21 -101.06
CA THR A 330 -53.66 -43.83 -102.27
C THR A 330 -53.23 -45.29 -102.13
N PHE A 331 -52.87 -45.78 -100.94
CA PHE A 331 -52.38 -47.15 -100.78
C PHE A 331 -52.91 -47.76 -99.48
N GLY A 332 -54.11 -48.32 -99.52
CA GLY A 332 -54.68 -49.08 -98.40
C GLY A 332 -53.81 -50.28 -98.05
N SER A 333 -52.85 -50.12 -97.13
CA SER A 333 -52.09 -51.16 -96.43
C SER A 333 -51.18 -50.55 -95.35
N ILE A 334 -51.29 -51.03 -94.11
CA ILE A 334 -50.39 -50.73 -92.98
C ILE A 334 -49.34 -51.87 -92.89
N ASN A 335 -48.03 -51.58 -93.03
CA ASN A 335 -46.89 -52.24 -92.32
C ASN A 335 -45.50 -51.91 -92.92
N PRO A 336 -44.35 -52.24 -92.28
CA PRO A 336 -44.03 -52.43 -90.85
C PRO A 336 -42.76 -51.64 -90.37
N MET A 337 -42.51 -51.66 -89.06
CA MET A 337 -41.39 -51.03 -88.31
C MET A 337 -39.97 -51.35 -88.83
N ILE A 338 -39.10 -50.33 -88.90
CA ILE A 338 -37.64 -50.48 -89.08
C ILE A 338 -37.00 -50.57 -87.68
N PRO A 339 -36.11 -51.55 -87.38
CA PRO A 339 -35.41 -51.63 -86.10
C PRO A 339 -34.46 -50.44 -85.90
N GLY A 340 -34.48 -49.84 -84.71
CA GLY A 340 -33.56 -48.76 -84.36
C GLY A 340 -32.09 -49.18 -84.47
N TYR A 341 -31.22 -48.22 -84.75
CA TYR A 341 -29.78 -48.42 -84.94
C TYR A 341 -28.98 -47.33 -84.21
N TRP A 342 -27.73 -47.64 -83.89
CA TRP A 342 -26.77 -46.64 -83.38
C TRP A 342 -26.29 -45.76 -84.52
N ASP A 343 -26.37 -44.43 -84.41
CA ASP A 343 -25.95 -43.53 -85.49
C ASP A 343 -24.45 -43.67 -85.83
N CYS A 344 -23.61 -43.97 -84.82
CA CYS A 344 -22.15 -44.02 -84.92
C CYS A 344 -21.63 -45.12 -85.84
N CYS A 345 -22.29 -46.28 -85.88
CA CYS A 345 -21.83 -47.43 -86.66
C CYS A 345 -22.92 -48.12 -87.47
N ARG A 346 -24.16 -47.61 -87.40
CA ARG A 346 -25.36 -48.17 -88.05
C ARG A 346 -25.65 -49.63 -87.68
N LYS A 347 -25.01 -50.17 -86.64
CA LYS A 347 -25.33 -51.50 -86.13
C LYS A 347 -26.63 -51.46 -85.33
N VAL A 348 -27.33 -52.59 -85.29
CA VAL A 348 -28.54 -52.78 -84.49
C VAL A 348 -28.28 -52.47 -83.01
N LEU A 349 -29.29 -52.00 -82.29
CA LEU A 349 -29.15 -51.56 -80.90
C LEU A 349 -28.54 -52.61 -79.95
N SER A 350 -28.68 -53.90 -80.27
CA SER A 350 -28.14 -55.04 -79.50
C SER A 350 -26.67 -55.40 -79.76
N SER A 351 -26.00 -54.69 -80.67
CA SER A 351 -24.60 -55.00 -81.05
C SER A 351 -23.58 -54.55 -80.00
N ARG A 352 -22.43 -55.23 -79.93
CA ARG A 352 -21.26 -54.75 -79.17
C ARG A 352 -20.79 -53.40 -79.72
N GLY A 353 -20.26 -52.57 -78.82
CA GLY A 353 -19.75 -51.24 -79.13
C GLY A 353 -18.83 -51.22 -80.35
N CYS A 354 -18.88 -50.12 -81.10
CA CYS A 354 -18.06 -49.93 -82.30
C CYS A 354 -16.70 -49.27 -82.03
N GLU A 355 -16.48 -48.75 -80.81
CA GLU A 355 -15.27 -48.00 -80.45
C GLU A 355 -14.53 -48.67 -79.29
N LYS A 356 -13.21 -48.86 -79.43
CA LYS A 356 -12.35 -49.48 -78.42
C LYS A 356 -11.90 -48.41 -77.44
N VAL A 357 -12.26 -48.57 -76.17
CA VAL A 357 -11.88 -47.65 -75.10
C VAL A 357 -11.27 -48.42 -73.92
N LEU A 358 -10.43 -47.76 -73.14
CA LEU A 358 -9.80 -48.34 -71.95
C LEU A 358 -10.84 -48.62 -70.87
N SER A 359 -10.83 -49.84 -70.32
CA SER A 359 -11.82 -50.28 -69.33
C SER A 359 -11.84 -49.43 -68.07
N CYS A 360 -10.71 -48.79 -67.72
CA CYS A 360 -10.62 -47.99 -66.50
C CYS A 360 -11.31 -46.63 -66.57
N CYS A 361 -11.46 -46.04 -67.76
CA CYS A 361 -12.00 -44.67 -67.89
C CYS A 361 -12.85 -44.43 -69.14
N GLN A 362 -13.03 -45.44 -69.98
CA GLN A 362 -13.76 -45.38 -71.24
C GLN A 362 -13.22 -44.29 -72.21
N LYS A 363 -11.92 -43.99 -72.11
CA LYS A 363 -11.19 -43.09 -72.99
C LYS A 363 -10.34 -43.86 -74.01
N ASN A 364 -9.80 -43.16 -75.01
CA ASN A 364 -8.87 -43.74 -75.98
C ASN A 364 -7.50 -43.99 -75.35
N ASP A 365 -6.71 -44.89 -75.95
CA ASP A 365 -5.37 -45.25 -75.45
C ASP A 365 -4.38 -44.07 -75.53
N ASP A 366 -4.66 -43.12 -76.42
CA ASP A 366 -3.91 -41.87 -76.57
C ASP A 366 -4.28 -40.79 -75.54
N ASP A 367 -5.33 -41.01 -74.72
CA ASP A 367 -5.75 -40.06 -73.69
C ASP A 367 -4.91 -40.22 -72.42
N ASP A 368 -4.79 -39.15 -71.61
CA ASP A 368 -4.07 -39.19 -70.34
C ASP A 368 -4.54 -40.33 -69.41
N GLY A 369 -3.57 -40.99 -68.78
CA GLY A 369 -3.77 -42.12 -67.86
C GLY A 369 -4.86 -41.89 -66.79
N CYS A 370 -5.72 -42.90 -66.59
CA CYS A 370 -6.84 -42.86 -65.66
C CYS A 370 -6.46 -43.07 -64.19
N ARG A 371 -5.25 -43.56 -63.93
CA ARG A 371 -4.70 -43.81 -62.59
C ARG A 371 -3.43 -43.03 -62.36
N ASN A 372 -3.09 -42.84 -61.09
CA ASN A 372 -2.03 -41.97 -60.65
C ASN A 372 -1.11 -42.70 -59.67
N GLU A 373 0.20 -42.65 -59.92
CA GLU A 373 1.22 -43.08 -58.95
C GLU A 373 2.44 -42.15 -58.95
N TYR A 374 3.08 -42.02 -57.79
CA TYR A 374 4.32 -41.24 -57.62
C TYR A 374 5.52 -42.03 -58.12
N LYS A 375 6.35 -41.47 -59.00
CA LYS A 375 7.53 -42.19 -59.54
C LYS A 375 8.55 -42.59 -58.47
N CYS A 376 8.65 -41.81 -57.39
CA CYS A 376 9.64 -42.03 -56.34
C CYS A 376 9.38 -43.29 -55.49
N CYS A 377 8.13 -43.73 -55.33
CA CYS A 377 7.80 -44.87 -54.47
C CYS A 377 6.68 -45.80 -54.97
N GLY A 378 6.06 -45.49 -56.11
CA GLY A 378 4.89 -46.22 -56.63
C GLY A 378 3.62 -46.03 -55.80
N GLY A 379 3.61 -45.10 -54.83
CA GLY A 379 2.44 -44.79 -54.02
C GLY A 379 1.33 -44.15 -54.86
N GLY A 380 0.07 -44.52 -54.61
CA GLY A 380 -1.09 -43.90 -55.27
C GLY A 380 -1.29 -42.43 -54.86
N LEU A 381 -2.25 -41.74 -55.49
CA LEU A 381 -2.56 -40.31 -55.27
C LEU A 381 -2.75 -39.91 -53.80
N TYR A 382 -3.24 -40.82 -52.96
CA TYR A 382 -3.50 -40.57 -51.53
C TYR A 382 -2.43 -41.18 -50.60
N SER A 383 -1.31 -41.64 -51.14
CA SER A 383 -0.21 -42.18 -50.33
C SER A 383 0.53 -41.07 -49.59
N LYS A 384 0.91 -41.32 -48.33
CA LYS A 384 1.79 -40.42 -47.57
C LYS A 384 3.15 -40.37 -48.26
N GLY A 385 3.80 -39.20 -48.23
CA GLY A 385 5.12 -38.99 -48.84
C GLY A 385 6.17 -40.03 -48.41
N CYS A 386 7.08 -40.37 -49.33
CA CYS A 386 8.14 -41.35 -49.10
C CYS A 386 9.42 -40.76 -48.48
N GLU A 387 9.58 -39.44 -48.46
CA GLU A 387 10.78 -38.75 -47.97
C GLU A 387 10.44 -37.69 -46.92
N GLU A 388 11.38 -37.38 -46.03
CA GLU A 388 11.20 -36.38 -44.95
C GLU A 388 12.03 -35.12 -45.20
N ARG A 389 11.35 -33.97 -45.26
CA ARG A 389 11.99 -32.64 -45.34
C ARG A 389 11.49 -31.73 -44.23
N TYR A 390 12.31 -30.74 -43.87
CA TYR A 390 11.90 -29.70 -42.95
C TYR A 390 11.00 -28.68 -43.65
N ARG A 391 9.75 -28.52 -43.19
CA ARG A 391 8.80 -27.51 -43.71
C ARG A 391 9.34 -26.08 -43.71
N CYS A 392 10.38 -25.78 -42.94
CA CYS A 392 10.95 -24.44 -42.88
C CYS A 392 11.80 -24.06 -44.10
N CYS A 393 12.35 -25.04 -44.82
CA CYS A 393 13.37 -24.76 -45.85
C CYS A 393 13.46 -25.83 -46.95
N ASP A 394 12.59 -26.84 -46.92
CA ASP A 394 12.57 -28.00 -47.83
C ASP A 394 13.86 -28.83 -47.87
N ARG A 395 14.77 -28.61 -46.92
CA ARG A 395 16.01 -29.40 -46.81
C ARG A 395 15.73 -30.77 -46.20
N PRO A 396 16.55 -31.79 -46.56
CA PRO A 396 16.39 -33.14 -46.02
C PRO A 396 16.67 -33.19 -44.51
N ARG A 397 16.18 -34.25 -43.87
CA ARG A 397 16.35 -34.50 -42.42
C ARG A 397 17.80 -34.42 -41.91
N THR A 398 18.78 -34.69 -42.76
CA THR A 398 20.23 -34.65 -42.41
C THR A 398 20.84 -33.26 -42.43
N SER A 399 20.09 -32.23 -42.85
CA SER A 399 20.61 -30.88 -42.98
C SER A 399 20.75 -30.17 -41.62
N GLU A 400 21.81 -29.36 -41.50
CA GLU A 400 21.94 -28.40 -40.40
C GLU A 400 20.80 -27.37 -40.40
N GLY A 401 20.53 -26.79 -39.23
CA GLY A 401 19.41 -25.88 -38.99
C GLY A 401 19.23 -24.81 -40.06
N CYS A 402 17.96 -24.49 -40.36
CA CYS A 402 17.60 -23.47 -41.36
C CYS A 402 17.50 -22.06 -40.77
N GLN A 403 17.30 -21.93 -39.45
CA GLN A 403 17.03 -20.65 -38.79
C GLN A 403 17.75 -20.56 -37.46
N TYR A 404 18.20 -19.35 -37.12
CA TYR A 404 18.73 -19.08 -35.80
C TYR A 404 17.58 -18.84 -34.81
N ILE A 405 17.51 -19.64 -33.76
CA ILE A 405 16.52 -19.53 -32.68
C ILE A 405 17.22 -19.54 -31.32
N TYR A 406 16.58 -18.98 -30.31
CA TYR A 406 17.06 -19.07 -28.93
C TYR A 406 16.74 -20.45 -28.34
N ASP A 407 17.74 -21.11 -27.78
CA ASP A 407 17.68 -22.51 -27.37
C ASP A 407 16.57 -22.84 -26.36
N VAL A 408 16.32 -21.96 -25.40
CA VAL A 408 15.26 -22.15 -24.38
C VAL A 408 13.93 -21.56 -24.82
N CYS A 409 13.88 -20.29 -25.24
CA CYS A 409 12.60 -19.62 -25.53
C CYS A 409 12.05 -19.88 -26.94
N LYS A 410 12.82 -20.52 -27.83
CA LYS A 410 12.46 -20.90 -29.21
C LYS A 410 12.07 -19.76 -30.16
N HIS A 411 12.17 -18.50 -29.72
CA HIS A 411 12.01 -17.33 -30.60
C HIS A 411 13.13 -17.26 -31.64
N LYS A 412 12.82 -16.74 -32.83
CA LYS A 412 13.79 -16.54 -33.91
C LYS A 412 14.71 -15.35 -33.64
N ALA A 413 15.90 -15.38 -34.26
CA ALA A 413 16.79 -14.23 -34.29
C ALA A 413 16.05 -13.01 -34.89
N GLY A 414 16.01 -11.91 -34.14
CA GLY A 414 15.30 -10.69 -34.53
C GLY A 414 13.83 -10.62 -34.09
N GLU A 415 13.26 -11.69 -33.51
CA GLU A 415 11.93 -11.62 -32.89
C GLU A 415 11.96 -10.85 -31.56
N GLN A 416 10.77 -10.41 -31.14
CA GLN A 416 10.60 -9.63 -29.91
C GLN A 416 11.21 -10.36 -28.71
N PRO A 417 11.96 -9.65 -27.86
CA PRO A 417 12.62 -10.26 -26.71
C PRO A 417 11.64 -10.81 -25.66
N CYS A 418 12.00 -11.95 -25.06
CA CYS A 418 11.11 -12.72 -24.18
C CYS A 418 11.40 -12.61 -22.68
N CYS A 419 12.54 -12.06 -22.30
CA CYS A 419 12.92 -11.89 -20.91
C CYS A 419 12.96 -10.40 -20.55
N VAL A 420 12.49 -10.09 -19.35
CA VAL A 420 12.58 -8.75 -18.77
C VAL A 420 13.71 -8.76 -17.74
N ILE A 421 14.74 -7.93 -17.96
CA ILE A 421 15.92 -7.86 -17.10
C ILE A 421 16.02 -6.47 -16.48
N CYS A 422 16.38 -6.42 -15.20
CA CYS A 422 16.69 -5.17 -14.53
C CYS A 422 18.03 -4.59 -14.99
N LYS A 423 18.03 -3.34 -15.47
CA LYS A 423 19.27 -2.61 -15.83
C LYS A 423 20.23 -2.44 -14.67
N ASN A 424 19.72 -2.37 -13.44
CA ASN A 424 20.52 -2.07 -12.25
C ASN A 424 21.24 -3.30 -11.68
N CYS A 425 20.68 -4.51 -11.83
CA CYS A 425 21.25 -5.72 -11.21
C CYS A 425 21.45 -6.89 -12.18
N ASN A 426 21.07 -6.74 -13.45
CA ASN A 426 21.13 -7.78 -14.48
C ASN A 426 20.41 -9.09 -14.12
N GLN A 427 19.46 -9.04 -13.18
CA GLN A 427 18.60 -10.17 -12.84
C GLN A 427 17.27 -10.08 -13.56
N THR A 428 16.68 -11.25 -13.81
CA THR A 428 15.33 -11.40 -14.33
C THR A 428 14.29 -11.03 -13.26
N ILE A 429 13.11 -10.59 -13.68
CA ILE A 429 12.08 -10.06 -12.77
C ILE A 429 11.46 -11.08 -11.80
N ASP A 430 11.63 -12.37 -12.09
CA ASP A 430 11.25 -13.50 -11.21
C ASP A 430 12.18 -13.64 -10.00
N LYS A 431 13.36 -13.01 -10.02
CA LYS A 431 14.28 -12.94 -8.88
C LYS A 431 13.99 -11.73 -8.00
N LYS A 432 14.41 -11.81 -6.73
CA LYS A 432 14.25 -10.75 -5.72
C LYS A 432 14.72 -9.39 -6.26
N GLY A 433 13.90 -8.35 -6.06
CA GLY A 433 14.15 -7.00 -6.58
C GLY A 433 15.42 -6.35 -6.03
N CYS A 434 16.09 -5.53 -6.86
CA CYS A 434 17.33 -4.84 -6.46
C CYS A 434 17.13 -3.52 -5.73
N LYS A 435 15.92 -2.96 -5.72
CA LYS A 435 15.54 -1.80 -4.91
C LYS A 435 14.36 -2.15 -4.00
N MET A 436 14.17 -1.35 -2.97
CA MET A 436 13.02 -1.44 -2.07
C MET A 436 12.06 -0.28 -2.34
N ARG A 437 10.77 -0.59 -2.37
CA ARG A 437 9.68 0.40 -2.37
C ARG A 437 8.63 0.01 -1.34
N CYS A 438 7.79 0.95 -0.94
CA CYS A 438 6.64 0.62 -0.11
C CYS A 438 5.68 -0.32 -0.88
N ARG A 439 5.25 -1.41 -0.22
CA ARG A 439 4.31 -2.38 -0.82
C ARG A 439 2.99 -1.72 -1.23
N ASN A 440 2.54 -0.69 -0.52
CA ASN A 440 1.24 -0.06 -0.77
C ASN A 440 1.34 1.13 -1.76
N CYS A 441 2.20 2.12 -1.50
CA CYS A 441 2.24 3.34 -2.34
C CYS A 441 3.19 3.27 -3.54
N LYS A 442 4.00 2.21 -3.66
CA LYS A 442 4.96 1.97 -4.77
C LYS A 442 6.08 3.01 -4.94
N GLU A 443 6.20 4.00 -4.05
CA GLU A 443 7.30 4.97 -4.03
C GLU A 443 8.62 4.36 -3.53
N SER A 444 9.73 4.82 -4.10
CA SER A 444 11.08 4.39 -3.71
C SER A 444 11.38 4.81 -2.27
N GLN A 445 11.87 3.89 -1.43
CA GLN A 445 12.27 4.25 -0.07
C GLN A 445 13.59 5.04 -0.10
N THR A 446 13.52 6.36 -0.08
CA THR A 446 14.67 7.28 0.01
C THR A 446 15.04 7.57 1.47
N ILE A 447 15.40 6.55 2.26
CA ILE A 447 15.89 6.70 3.67
C ILE A 447 14.88 7.38 4.63
N LYS A 448 13.74 7.89 4.13
CA LYS A 448 12.60 8.47 4.85
C LYS A 448 11.33 8.27 4.00
N GLY A 449 10.55 7.22 4.24
CA GLY A 449 9.25 7.00 3.54
C GLY A 449 8.54 5.71 3.99
N CYS A 450 7.19 5.63 4.07
CA CYS A 450 6.22 6.16 3.12
C CYS A 450 4.79 6.44 3.69
N ILE A 451 4.20 7.59 3.31
CA ILE A 451 2.80 8.11 3.30
C ILE A 451 1.96 8.07 4.60
N LYS A 452 1.45 9.26 4.95
CA LYS A 452 0.72 9.72 6.14
C LYS A 452 -0.66 9.07 6.40
N VAL A 453 -0.73 7.76 6.60
CA VAL A 453 -1.96 7.14 7.13
C VAL A 453 -1.84 7.03 8.64
N ALA A 454 -2.75 7.69 9.37
CA ALA A 454 -2.82 7.61 10.82
C ALA A 454 -3.03 6.16 11.26
N HIS A 455 -2.49 5.80 12.43
CA HIS A 455 -2.77 4.51 13.04
C HIS A 455 -4.26 4.34 13.30
N ASN A 456 -4.77 3.15 13.00
CA ASN A 456 -6.10 2.71 13.43
C ASN A 456 -5.89 1.62 14.48
N PHE A 457 -6.06 1.93 15.77
CA PHE A 457 -5.83 0.98 16.86
C PHE A 457 -7.12 0.24 17.21
N ASP A 458 -7.02 -1.08 17.36
CA ASP A 458 -8.15 -1.93 17.73
C ASP A 458 -8.33 -1.95 19.24
N PHE A 459 -9.31 -1.22 19.76
CA PHE A 459 -9.61 -1.15 21.19
C PHE A 459 -10.60 -2.23 21.67
N SER A 460 -10.82 -3.29 20.87
CA SER A 460 -11.74 -4.40 21.19
C SER A 460 -11.34 -5.25 22.41
#